data_AF-A0AAD3DVW8-F1
#
_entry.id   AF-A0AAD3DVW8-F1
#
_cell.length_a   1.000
_cell.length_b   1.000
_cell.length_c   1.000
_cell.angle_alpha   90.00
_cell.angle_beta   90.00
_cell.angle_gamma   90.00
#
_symmetry.space_group_name_H-M   'P 1'
#
loop_
_entity.id
_entity.type
_entity.pdbx_description
1 polymer ?
#
loop_
_entity_poly.entity_id
_entity_poly.type
_entity_poly.pdbx_seq_one_letter_code
_entity_poly.pdbx_strand_id
1 'polypeptide(L)'
;MSVVVPPQAKRVRYVYIPADIHEPLQEREVEVEEGREVESLLDPLKEHFKRAGGVKTEAQREAHRQQLVQQVGAEAAAKLSDQMMAAALDIQMVETLPLLVNNPASGYMGVNMYCDDQAQIKELTYNARASQIADCCGRPMQVRGDAFLSRMFDNEDSFVRLDLRLGEVSSGAEWVAAAAAQAARRMREGDRAAEFMAKMQQQQQQQQQQQGSGKKEQGGKQQPSATVRELSPAEAEKEAGNAAVRSGDWAAAVARYSAALQLQPDMTSAANNRALALLRLGRHAEAEQDCGMVLFREPGNVKALLRRAAARRALGRPEEAAEDLRAVLSLEPHNKEAAAELAKLAPQL
;
A
#
# COMPACT_ATOMS: atom_id res chain seq x y z
N MET A 1 18.35 -8.26 -31.62
CA MET A 1 17.25 -8.91 -32.37
C MET A 1 16.19 -7.85 -32.58
N SER A 2 15.65 -7.70 -33.80
CA SER A 2 14.54 -6.78 -34.06
C SER A 2 13.30 -7.27 -33.28
N VAL A 3 12.70 -6.39 -32.49
CA VAL A 3 11.46 -6.69 -31.75
C VAL A 3 10.31 -6.65 -32.74
N VAL A 4 9.49 -7.69 -32.78
CA VAL A 4 8.33 -7.74 -33.67
C VAL A 4 7.22 -6.86 -33.09
N VAL A 5 6.86 -5.80 -33.82
CA VAL A 5 5.75 -4.91 -33.46
C VAL A 5 4.43 -5.57 -33.86
N PRO A 6 3.47 -5.72 -32.93
CA PRO A 6 2.13 -6.23 -33.26
C PRO A 6 1.40 -5.31 -34.24
N PRO A 7 0.53 -5.83 -35.13
CA PRO A 7 -0.25 -4.97 -36.00
C PRO A 7 -1.32 -4.20 -35.21
N GLN A 8 -1.53 -2.92 -35.55
CA GLN A 8 -2.61 -2.12 -34.96
C GLN A 8 -3.98 -2.60 -35.46
N ALA A 9 -4.85 -3.00 -34.52
CA ALA A 9 -6.23 -3.32 -34.82
C ALA A 9 -7.06 -2.05 -34.94
N LYS A 10 -8.01 -2.02 -35.89
CA LYS A 10 -8.98 -0.91 -36.00
C LYS A 10 -9.92 -0.80 -34.81
N ARG A 11 -10.09 -1.90 -34.07
CA ARG A 11 -10.95 -1.97 -32.90
C ARG A 11 -10.27 -2.80 -31.83
N VAL A 12 -10.30 -2.30 -30.60
CA VAL A 12 -9.61 -2.92 -29.45
C VAL A 12 -10.57 -3.04 -28.28
N ARG A 13 -10.50 -4.19 -27.60
CA ARG A 13 -11.25 -4.49 -26.38
C ARG A 13 -10.50 -4.06 -25.13
N TYR A 14 -11.24 -3.50 -24.19
CA TYR A 14 -10.76 -3.07 -22.88
C TYR A 14 -11.81 -3.41 -21.82
N VAL A 15 -11.42 -3.40 -20.55
CA VAL A 15 -12.29 -3.82 -19.44
C VAL A 15 -12.74 -2.62 -18.63
N TYR A 16 -14.05 -2.51 -18.41
CA TYR A 16 -14.69 -1.55 -17.54
C TYR A 16 -15.00 -2.18 -16.18
N ILE A 17 -14.64 -1.49 -15.11
CA ILE A 17 -14.79 -1.91 -13.73
C ILE A 17 -15.65 -0.85 -13.01
N PRO A 18 -16.98 -1.04 -12.97
CA PRO A 18 -17.86 -0.13 -12.27
C PRO A 18 -17.53 -0.04 -10.77
N ALA A 19 -17.71 1.12 -10.17
CA ALA A 19 -17.61 1.31 -8.72
C ALA A 19 -18.72 0.59 -7.97
N ASP A 20 -19.93 0.54 -8.55
CA ASP A 20 -21.04 -0.22 -8.00
C ASP A 20 -20.75 -1.72 -8.09
N ILE A 21 -20.65 -2.36 -6.93
CA ILE A 21 -20.36 -3.79 -6.81
C ILE A 21 -21.45 -4.68 -7.43
N HIS A 22 -22.68 -4.15 -7.56
CA HIS A 22 -23.81 -4.86 -8.14
C HIS A 22 -23.82 -4.81 -9.67
N GLU A 23 -23.14 -3.85 -10.28
CA GLU A 23 -22.94 -3.82 -11.74
C GLU A 23 -21.78 -4.75 -12.11
N PRO A 24 -21.95 -5.72 -13.02
CA PRO A 24 -20.87 -6.64 -13.39
C PRO A 24 -19.74 -5.91 -14.13
N LEU A 25 -18.53 -6.47 -14.09
CA LEU A 25 -17.45 -6.05 -14.98
C LEU A 25 -17.90 -6.22 -16.44
N GLN A 26 -17.50 -5.30 -17.30
CA GLN A 26 -17.89 -5.31 -18.70
C GLN A 26 -16.68 -5.29 -19.60
N GLU A 27 -16.79 -5.96 -20.74
CA GLU A 27 -15.90 -5.76 -21.86
C GLU A 27 -16.48 -4.66 -22.74
N ARG A 28 -15.65 -3.69 -23.13
CA ARG A 28 -16.01 -2.60 -24.04
C ARG A 28 -15.05 -2.58 -25.22
N GLU A 29 -15.48 -1.96 -26.31
CA GLU A 29 -14.68 -1.81 -27.53
C GLU A 29 -14.46 -0.32 -27.81
N VAL A 30 -13.31 0.00 -28.40
CA VAL A 30 -13.00 1.34 -28.91
C VAL A 30 -12.41 1.22 -30.31
N GLU A 31 -12.80 2.12 -31.21
CA GLU A 31 -12.18 2.24 -32.51
C GLU A 31 -10.87 3.03 -32.37
N VAL A 32 -9.82 2.54 -33.01
CA VAL A 32 -8.49 3.13 -32.94
C VAL A 32 -8.21 3.82 -34.27
N GLU A 33 -8.14 5.14 -34.21
CA GLU A 33 -7.78 6.00 -35.34
C GLU A 33 -6.26 5.98 -35.53
N GLU A 34 -5.81 5.85 -36.78
CA GLU A 34 -4.38 5.84 -37.12
C GLU A 34 -3.71 7.17 -36.72
N GLY A 35 -2.63 7.09 -35.94
CA GLY A 35 -1.92 8.25 -35.39
C GLY A 35 -2.60 8.91 -34.19
N ARG A 36 -3.72 8.36 -33.69
CA ARG A 36 -4.41 8.79 -32.47
C ARG A 36 -4.65 7.64 -31.50
N GLU A 37 -3.74 6.66 -31.51
CA GLU A 37 -3.89 5.42 -30.76
C GLU A 37 -4.12 5.69 -29.28
N VAL A 38 -3.42 6.67 -28.70
CA VAL A 38 -3.56 7.04 -27.28
C VAL A 38 -4.93 7.69 -27.03
N GLU A 39 -5.26 8.74 -27.79
CA GLU A 39 -6.45 9.56 -27.63
C GLU A 39 -7.75 8.78 -27.89
N SER A 40 -7.73 7.85 -28.85
CA SER A 40 -8.88 7.01 -29.19
C SER A 40 -9.50 6.34 -27.96
N LEU A 41 -8.68 5.94 -26.98
CA LEU A 41 -9.19 5.46 -25.68
C LEU A 41 -9.36 6.58 -24.66
N LEU A 42 -8.40 7.51 -24.52
CA LEU A 42 -8.45 8.46 -23.41
C LEU A 42 -9.62 9.44 -23.51
N ASP A 43 -10.00 9.87 -24.71
CA ASP A 43 -11.08 10.84 -24.90
C ASP A 43 -12.45 10.30 -24.44
N PRO A 44 -12.90 9.08 -24.82
CA PRO A 44 -14.14 8.53 -24.30
C PRO A 44 -14.08 8.25 -22.79
N LEU A 45 -12.92 7.93 -22.22
CA LEU A 45 -12.77 7.79 -20.77
C LEU A 45 -12.89 9.14 -20.04
N LYS A 46 -12.30 10.21 -20.57
CA LYS A 46 -12.48 11.58 -20.05
C LYS A 46 -13.95 11.97 -20.05
N GLU A 47 -14.67 11.68 -21.13
CA GLU A 47 -16.11 11.93 -21.20
C GLU A 47 -16.91 11.11 -20.19
N HIS A 48 -16.55 9.83 -20.01
CA HIS A 48 -17.15 8.97 -19.00
C HIS A 48 -16.99 9.58 -17.60
N PHE A 49 -15.77 9.94 -17.19
CA PHE A 49 -15.53 10.53 -15.87
C PHE A 49 -16.18 11.89 -15.68
N LYS A 50 -16.31 12.69 -16.74
CA LYS A 50 -17.06 13.95 -16.68
C LYS A 50 -18.56 13.73 -16.43
N ARG A 51 -19.14 12.63 -16.93
CA ARG A 51 -20.58 12.32 -16.79
C ARG A 51 -20.88 11.52 -15.51
N ALA A 52 -20.08 10.50 -15.23
CA ALA A 52 -20.28 9.54 -14.15
C ALA A 52 -19.59 9.94 -12.83
N GLY A 53 -18.56 10.78 -12.89
CA GLY A 53 -17.71 11.13 -11.74
C GLY A 53 -18.32 12.12 -10.76
N GLY A 54 -19.62 12.43 -10.85
CA GLY A 54 -20.28 13.39 -9.95
C GLY A 54 -19.80 14.84 -10.13
N VAL A 55 -20.43 15.76 -9.39
CA VAL A 55 -20.10 17.19 -9.41
C VAL A 55 -19.54 17.59 -8.05
N LYS A 56 -18.42 18.31 -8.05
CA LYS A 56 -17.83 18.84 -6.82
C LYS A 56 -18.83 19.78 -6.13
N THR A 57 -18.99 19.61 -4.83
CA THR A 57 -19.67 20.61 -3.99
C THR A 57 -18.88 21.90 -3.94
N GLU A 58 -19.51 23.00 -3.53
CA GLU A 58 -18.83 24.29 -3.36
C GLU A 58 -17.67 24.19 -2.37
N ALA A 59 -17.85 23.45 -1.26
CA ALA A 59 -16.80 23.18 -0.29
C ALA A 59 -15.62 22.39 -0.89
N GLN A 60 -15.89 21.35 -1.70
CA GLN A 60 -14.85 20.59 -2.39
C GLN A 60 -14.12 21.44 -3.44
N ARG A 61 -14.82 22.33 -4.15
CA ARG A 61 -14.21 23.27 -5.10
C ARG A 61 -13.27 24.24 -4.39
N GLU A 62 -13.69 24.78 -3.25
CA GLU A 62 -12.86 25.69 -2.46
C GLU A 62 -11.65 24.98 -1.84
N ALA A 63 -11.82 23.76 -1.31
CA ALA A 63 -10.69 22.95 -0.84
C ALA A 63 -9.69 22.65 -1.96
N HIS A 64 -10.17 22.30 -3.17
CA HIS A 64 -9.31 22.07 -4.32
C HIS A 64 -8.58 23.35 -4.77
N ARG A 65 -9.27 24.50 -4.73
CA ARG A 65 -8.65 25.82 -4.97
C ARG A 65 -7.51 26.07 -4.00
N GLN A 66 -7.73 25.87 -2.69
CA GLN A 66 -6.71 26.08 -1.67
C GLN A 66 -5.51 25.15 -1.86
N GLN A 67 -5.76 23.88 -2.20
CA GLN A 67 -4.69 22.93 -2.50
C GLN A 67 -3.87 23.35 -3.74
N LEU A 68 -4.52 23.82 -4.81
CA LEU A 68 -3.85 24.31 -6.00
C LEU A 68 -3.00 25.54 -5.69
N VAL A 69 -3.52 26.49 -4.91
CA VAL A 69 -2.79 27.68 -4.43
C VAL A 69 -1.54 27.28 -3.63
N GLN A 70 -1.64 26.27 -2.77
CA GLN A 70 -0.49 25.75 -2.03
C GLN A 70 0.57 25.13 -2.94
N GLN A 71 0.17 24.45 -4.02
CA GLN A 71 1.09 23.82 -4.96
C GLN A 71 1.82 24.83 -5.86
N VAL A 72 1.10 25.80 -6.41
CA VAL A 72 1.69 26.81 -7.33
C VAL A 72 2.33 27.99 -6.58
N GLY A 73 2.00 28.16 -5.30
CA GLY A 73 2.43 29.28 -4.46
C GLY A 73 1.48 30.48 -4.54
N ALA A 74 1.31 31.18 -3.42
CA ALA A 74 0.35 32.27 -3.29
C ALA A 74 0.60 33.43 -4.28
N GLU A 75 1.86 33.76 -4.56
CA GLU A 75 2.21 34.82 -5.51
C GLU A 75 1.91 34.47 -6.97
N ALA A 76 2.09 33.21 -7.36
CA ALA A 76 1.73 32.75 -8.69
C ALA A 76 0.21 32.64 -8.82
N ALA A 77 -0.46 32.11 -7.80
CA ALA A 77 -1.92 32.00 -7.74
C ALA A 77 -2.61 33.37 -7.84
N ALA A 78 -2.07 34.41 -7.19
CA ALA A 78 -2.60 35.77 -7.25
C ALA A 78 -2.54 36.40 -8.66
N LYS A 79 -1.72 35.85 -9.56
CA LYS A 79 -1.62 36.30 -10.96
C LYS A 79 -2.63 35.60 -11.87
N LEU A 80 -3.30 34.54 -11.42
CA LEU A 80 -4.38 33.90 -12.18
C LEU A 80 -5.69 34.66 -11.97
N SER A 81 -6.41 34.93 -13.07
CA SER A 81 -7.78 35.44 -12.96
C SER A 81 -8.71 34.38 -12.36
N ASP A 82 -9.82 34.81 -11.73
CA ASP A 82 -10.82 33.88 -11.22
C ASP A 82 -11.37 32.94 -12.31
N GLN A 83 -11.46 33.41 -13.56
CA GLN A 83 -11.84 32.58 -14.70
C GLN A 83 -10.79 31.51 -15.02
N MET A 84 -9.50 31.85 -15.01
CA MET A 84 -8.44 30.87 -15.24
C MET A 84 -8.35 29.86 -14.10
N MET A 85 -8.55 30.31 -12.86
CA MET A 85 -8.61 29.44 -11.68
C MET A 85 -9.80 28.48 -11.78
N ALA A 86 -10.99 28.98 -12.09
CA ALA A 86 -12.18 28.15 -12.29
C ALA A 86 -12.00 27.13 -13.41
N ALA A 87 -11.43 27.56 -14.55
CA ALA A 87 -11.12 26.65 -15.66
C ALA A 87 -10.14 25.56 -15.22
N ALA A 88 -9.08 25.90 -14.50
CA ALA A 88 -8.10 24.93 -13.99
C ALA A 88 -8.73 23.88 -13.05
N LEU A 89 -9.67 24.29 -12.20
CA LEU A 89 -10.36 23.37 -11.27
C LEU A 89 -11.33 22.41 -11.97
N ASP A 90 -11.76 22.75 -13.19
CA ASP A 90 -12.69 21.97 -14.01
C ASP A 90 -11.98 21.17 -15.12
N ILE A 91 -10.64 21.26 -15.24
CA ILE A 91 -9.88 20.39 -16.15
C ILE A 91 -10.03 18.94 -15.71
N GLN A 92 -10.78 18.14 -16.47
CA GLN A 92 -10.89 16.71 -16.26
C GLN A 92 -9.77 15.98 -16.99
N MET A 93 -8.95 15.23 -16.26
CA MET A 93 -7.95 14.36 -16.85
C MET A 93 -8.33 12.89 -16.63
N VAL A 94 -7.51 11.99 -17.16
CA VAL A 94 -7.57 10.56 -16.87
C VAL A 94 -6.25 10.22 -16.20
N GLU A 95 -6.32 9.79 -14.94
CA GLU A 95 -5.15 9.28 -14.25
C GLU A 95 -4.78 7.93 -14.87
N THR A 96 -3.54 7.80 -15.35
CA THR A 96 -3.03 6.56 -15.96
C THR A 96 -2.05 5.89 -15.01
N LEU A 97 -2.44 4.70 -14.54
CA LEU A 97 -1.72 3.94 -13.53
C LEU A 97 -1.17 2.65 -14.16
N PRO A 98 0.13 2.60 -14.51
CA PRO A 98 0.73 1.38 -15.05
C PRO A 98 0.73 0.25 -14.01
N LEU A 99 0.04 -0.84 -14.32
CA LEU A 99 0.03 -2.05 -13.51
C LEU A 99 1.15 -3.00 -13.97
N LEU A 100 1.17 -3.32 -15.27
CA LEU A 100 2.29 -3.98 -15.92
C LEU A 100 3.08 -2.94 -16.71
N VAL A 101 4.36 -2.79 -16.40
CA VAL A 101 5.26 -1.86 -17.11
C VAL A 101 5.74 -2.50 -18.41
N ASN A 102 5.60 -1.77 -19.52
CA ASN A 102 6.12 -2.12 -20.83
C ASN A 102 7.65 -1.97 -20.86
N ASN A 103 8.36 -3.10 -20.87
CA ASN A 103 9.82 -3.14 -20.95
C ASN A 103 10.26 -4.43 -21.68
N PRO A 104 11.55 -4.62 -21.99
CA PRO A 104 12.00 -5.82 -22.70
C PRO A 104 11.60 -7.15 -22.02
N ALA A 105 11.50 -7.17 -20.68
CA ALA A 105 11.13 -8.38 -19.94
C ALA A 105 9.64 -8.72 -20.02
N SER A 106 8.77 -7.75 -20.33
CA SER A 106 7.36 -7.99 -20.66
C SER A 106 7.11 -8.12 -22.17
N GLY A 107 8.18 -8.14 -22.99
CA GLY A 107 8.04 -8.05 -24.44
C GLY A 107 7.43 -6.72 -24.88
N TYR A 108 7.70 -5.65 -24.13
CA TYR A 108 7.15 -4.30 -24.31
C TYR A 108 5.63 -4.20 -24.18
N MET A 109 5.01 -5.24 -23.60
CA MET A 109 3.60 -5.25 -23.26
C MET A 109 3.38 -4.55 -21.93
N GLY A 110 2.38 -3.68 -21.87
CA GLY A 110 1.92 -3.01 -20.66
C GLY A 110 0.42 -3.17 -20.47
N VAL A 111 -0.01 -3.02 -19.22
CA VAL A 111 -1.42 -2.94 -18.83
C VAL A 111 -1.57 -1.75 -17.89
N ASN A 112 -2.43 -0.82 -18.26
CA ASN A 112 -2.72 0.37 -17.48
C ASN A 112 -4.12 0.29 -16.89
N MET A 113 -4.25 0.79 -15.67
CA MET A 113 -5.53 1.18 -15.09
C MET A 113 -5.76 2.68 -15.31
N TYR A 114 -6.98 3.05 -15.70
CA TYR A 114 -7.39 4.42 -15.93
C TYR A 114 -8.47 4.80 -14.92
N CYS A 115 -8.23 5.88 -14.18
CA CYS A 115 -9.10 6.36 -13.11
C CYS A 115 -9.44 7.85 -13.31
N ASP A 116 -10.47 8.32 -12.62
CA ASP A 116 -10.76 9.75 -12.49
C ASP A 116 -9.69 10.40 -11.59
N ASP A 117 -8.93 11.35 -12.15
CA ASP A 117 -7.85 12.08 -11.45
C ASP A 117 -8.34 12.91 -10.27
N GLN A 118 -9.66 13.15 -10.21
CA GLN A 118 -10.33 13.92 -9.19
C GLN A 118 -11.20 13.07 -8.29
N ALA A 119 -11.16 11.74 -8.40
CA ALA A 119 -12.02 10.83 -7.64
C ALA A 119 -11.96 11.06 -6.13
N GLN A 120 -10.78 11.41 -5.61
CA GLN A 120 -10.58 11.73 -4.19
C GLN A 120 -11.27 13.04 -3.79
N ILE A 121 -11.14 14.09 -4.61
CA ILE A 121 -11.73 15.41 -4.36
C ILE A 121 -13.26 15.35 -4.47
N LYS A 122 -13.75 14.57 -5.43
CA LYS A 122 -15.18 14.31 -5.65
C LYS A 122 -15.76 13.29 -4.65
N GLU A 123 -14.91 12.73 -3.78
CA GLU A 123 -15.25 11.74 -2.76
C GLU A 123 -16.01 10.52 -3.32
N LEU A 124 -15.62 10.07 -4.52
CA LEU A 124 -16.27 8.97 -5.20
C LEU A 124 -16.22 7.67 -4.39
N THR A 125 -17.22 6.82 -4.61
CA THR A 125 -17.37 5.52 -3.95
C THR A 125 -16.12 4.67 -4.11
N TYR A 126 -15.73 3.96 -3.05
CA TYR A 126 -14.61 3.04 -3.09
C TYR A 126 -14.87 1.87 -4.06
N ASN A 127 -13.98 1.68 -5.02
CA ASN A 127 -14.07 0.59 -5.99
C ASN A 127 -13.19 -0.57 -5.52
N ALA A 128 -13.82 -1.49 -4.78
CA ALA A 128 -13.14 -2.64 -4.20
C ALA A 128 -12.48 -3.53 -5.27
N ARG A 129 -13.16 -3.74 -6.41
CA ARG A 129 -12.68 -4.61 -7.50
C ARG A 129 -11.44 -4.04 -8.18
N ALA A 130 -11.46 -2.76 -8.55
CA ALA A 130 -10.31 -2.11 -9.15
C ALA A 130 -9.12 -2.06 -8.17
N SER A 131 -9.37 -1.72 -6.91
CA SER A 131 -8.33 -1.69 -5.87
C SER A 131 -7.67 -3.06 -5.67
N GLN A 132 -8.45 -4.15 -5.67
CA GLN A 132 -7.95 -5.52 -5.57
C GLN A 132 -7.12 -5.93 -6.80
N ILE A 133 -7.53 -5.53 -8.01
CA ILE A 133 -6.74 -5.79 -9.22
C ILE A 133 -5.38 -5.11 -9.14
N ALA A 134 -5.33 -3.85 -8.70
CA ALA A 134 -4.08 -3.12 -8.54
C ALA A 134 -3.17 -3.75 -7.46
N ASP A 135 -3.77 -4.21 -6.36
CA ASP A 135 -3.06 -4.92 -5.29
C ASP A 135 -2.47 -6.26 -5.76
N CYS A 136 -3.24 -7.04 -6.53
CA CYS A 136 -2.74 -8.28 -7.16
C CYS A 136 -1.56 -8.02 -8.11
N CYS A 137 -1.49 -6.83 -8.71
CA CYS A 137 -0.35 -6.39 -9.53
C CYS A 137 0.84 -5.87 -8.70
N GLY A 138 0.78 -5.96 -7.36
CA GLY A 138 1.81 -5.48 -6.46
C GLY A 138 1.82 -3.96 -6.28
N ARG A 139 0.72 -3.28 -6.59
CA ARG A 139 0.58 -1.82 -6.51
C ARG A 139 -0.65 -1.44 -5.65
N PRO A 140 -0.61 -1.68 -4.33
CA PRO A 140 -1.75 -1.43 -3.45
C PRO A 140 -2.15 0.04 -3.47
N MET A 141 -3.42 0.30 -3.75
CA MET A 141 -3.99 1.64 -3.80
C MET A 141 -5.49 1.60 -3.56
N GLN A 142 -6.06 2.72 -3.13
CA GLN A 142 -7.51 2.87 -2.99
C GLN A 142 -8.06 3.56 -4.24
N VAL A 143 -8.65 2.77 -5.13
CA VAL A 143 -9.33 3.28 -6.31
C VAL A 143 -10.73 3.75 -5.91
N ARG A 144 -11.09 4.95 -6.34
CA ARG A 144 -12.42 5.54 -6.14
C ARG A 144 -13.07 5.82 -7.49
N GLY A 145 -14.39 5.62 -7.55
CA GLY A 145 -15.14 5.71 -8.79
C GLY A 145 -14.85 4.55 -9.74
N ASP A 146 -15.38 4.68 -10.95
CA ASP A 146 -15.18 3.69 -11.99
C ASP A 146 -13.71 3.61 -12.41
N ALA A 147 -13.30 2.45 -12.91
CA ALA A 147 -11.96 2.24 -13.46
C ALA A 147 -12.01 1.47 -14.77
N PHE A 148 -10.95 1.59 -15.55
CA PHE A 148 -10.80 0.88 -16.82
C PHE A 148 -9.43 0.24 -16.93
N LEU A 149 -9.32 -0.90 -17.60
CA LEU A 149 -8.06 -1.56 -17.92
C LEU A 149 -7.89 -1.64 -19.43
N SER A 150 -6.72 -1.24 -19.94
CA SER A 150 -6.32 -1.47 -21.34
C SER A 150 -4.92 -2.03 -21.39
N ARG A 151 -4.69 -2.89 -22.38
CA ARG A 151 -3.37 -3.38 -22.75
C ARG A 151 -2.80 -2.57 -23.91
N MET A 152 -1.48 -2.41 -23.91
CA MET A 152 -0.74 -1.79 -25.01
C MET A 152 0.59 -2.50 -25.22
N PHE A 153 1.15 -2.34 -26.41
CA PHE A 153 2.57 -2.55 -26.69
C PHE A 153 3.21 -1.19 -26.92
N ASP A 154 4.35 -0.95 -26.27
CA ASP A 154 5.10 0.29 -26.43
C ASP A 154 6.60 0.03 -26.19
N ASN A 155 7.38 0.16 -27.27
CA ASN A 155 8.82 -0.01 -27.28
C ASN A 155 9.59 1.29 -27.56
N GLU A 156 9.00 2.45 -27.24
CA GLU A 156 9.50 3.81 -27.54
C GLU A 156 9.43 4.21 -29.02
N ASP A 157 9.67 3.28 -29.94
CA ASP A 157 9.60 3.51 -31.39
C ASP A 157 8.18 3.32 -31.97
N SER A 158 7.36 2.51 -31.31
CA SER A 158 6.03 2.13 -31.79
C SER A 158 5.08 1.91 -30.63
N PHE A 159 3.87 2.43 -30.76
CA PHE A 159 2.78 2.26 -29.80
C PHE A 159 1.61 1.56 -30.47
N VAL A 160 1.08 0.51 -29.85
CA VAL A 160 -0.04 -0.27 -30.37
C VAL A 160 -1.01 -0.60 -29.24
N ARG A 161 -2.31 -0.34 -29.46
CA ARG A 161 -3.36 -0.84 -28.55
C ARG A 161 -3.72 -2.27 -28.85
N LEU A 162 -3.85 -3.07 -27.80
CA LEU A 162 -4.09 -4.51 -27.91
C LEU A 162 -5.28 -4.93 -27.07
N ASP A 163 -5.94 -6.00 -27.51
CA ASP A 163 -7.08 -6.56 -26.80
C ASP A 163 -6.69 -6.98 -25.37
N LEU A 164 -7.53 -6.54 -24.44
CA LEU A 164 -7.62 -7.09 -23.10
C LEU A 164 -9.05 -7.57 -22.89
N ARG A 165 -9.25 -8.89 -22.89
CA ARG A 165 -10.56 -9.50 -22.70
C ARG A 165 -10.90 -9.60 -21.23
N LEU A 166 -12.20 -9.59 -20.90
CA LEU A 166 -12.64 -9.75 -19.51
C LEU A 166 -12.15 -11.07 -18.90
N GLY A 167 -12.11 -12.15 -19.67
CA GLY A 167 -11.60 -13.46 -19.23
C GLY A 167 -10.11 -13.48 -18.85
N GLU A 168 -9.34 -12.45 -19.25
CA GLU A 168 -7.93 -12.30 -18.90
C GLU A 168 -7.71 -11.51 -17.60
N VAL A 169 -8.77 -10.93 -17.02
CA VAL A 169 -8.69 -10.16 -15.78
C VAL A 169 -9.03 -11.08 -14.61
N SER A 170 -8.02 -11.80 -14.13
CA SER A 170 -8.11 -12.63 -12.93
C SER A 170 -6.79 -12.59 -12.15
N SER A 171 -6.83 -12.91 -10.86
CA SER A 171 -5.64 -13.00 -10.01
C SER A 171 -4.63 -14.06 -10.50
N GLY A 172 -5.09 -15.07 -11.25
CA GLY A 172 -4.25 -16.10 -11.84
C GLY A 172 -3.69 -15.78 -13.24
N ALA A 173 -4.00 -14.61 -13.81
CA ALA A 173 -3.54 -14.27 -15.15
C ALA A 173 -2.02 -14.04 -15.19
N GLU A 174 -1.36 -14.51 -16.25
CA GLU A 174 0.10 -14.40 -16.40
C GLU A 174 0.60 -12.96 -16.34
N TRP A 175 -0.15 -12.02 -16.92
CA TRP A 175 0.21 -10.61 -16.91
C TRP A 175 0.13 -9.99 -15.50
N VAL A 176 -0.79 -10.46 -14.64
CA VAL A 176 -0.90 -10.02 -13.24
C VAL A 176 0.28 -10.53 -12.44
N ALA A 177 0.66 -11.80 -12.61
CA ALA A 177 1.86 -12.37 -11.99
C ALA A 177 3.13 -11.64 -12.45
N ALA A 178 3.24 -11.30 -13.74
CA ALA A 178 4.35 -10.52 -14.28
C ALA A 178 4.41 -9.11 -13.67
N ALA A 179 3.26 -8.43 -13.53
CA ALA A 179 3.14 -7.13 -12.88
C ALA A 179 3.61 -7.20 -11.42
N ALA A 180 3.12 -8.16 -10.65
CA ALA A 180 3.53 -8.38 -9.26
C ALA A 180 5.03 -8.64 -9.13
N ALA A 181 5.60 -9.44 -10.04
CA ALA A 181 7.03 -9.71 -10.08
C ALA A 181 7.86 -8.45 -10.39
N GLN A 182 7.40 -7.60 -11.31
CA GLN A 182 8.03 -6.30 -11.59
C GLN A 182 7.96 -5.37 -10.37
N ALA A 183 6.81 -5.25 -9.73
CA ALA A 183 6.63 -4.44 -8.53
C ALA A 183 7.56 -4.90 -7.39
N ALA A 184 7.66 -6.22 -7.16
CA ALA A 184 8.55 -6.79 -6.15
C ALA A 184 10.04 -6.55 -6.46
N ARG A 185 10.45 -6.55 -7.75
CA ARG A 185 11.81 -6.18 -8.16
C ARG A 185 12.10 -4.71 -7.87
N ARG A 186 11.19 -3.81 -8.27
CA ARG A 186 11.31 -2.37 -8.01
C ARG A 186 11.43 -2.07 -6.52
N MET A 187 10.65 -2.74 -5.67
CA MET A 187 10.75 -2.61 -4.21
C MET A 187 12.15 -3.03 -3.71
N ARG A 188 12.65 -4.19 -4.13
CA ARG A 188 14.00 -4.66 -3.75
C ARG A 188 15.12 -3.73 -4.24
N GLU A 189 14.99 -3.19 -5.45
CA GLU A 189 15.94 -2.21 -5.99
C GLU A 189 15.87 -0.88 -5.25
N GLY A 190 14.67 -0.43 -4.89
CA GLY A 190 14.45 0.73 -4.02
C GLY A 190 15.08 0.55 -2.63
N ASP A 191 14.90 -0.62 -2.02
CA ASP A 191 15.53 -0.95 -0.73
C ASP A 191 17.06 -0.95 -0.85
N ARG A 192 17.62 -1.54 -1.92
CA ARG A 192 19.06 -1.49 -2.19
C ARG A 192 19.58 -0.07 -2.42
N ALA A 193 18.83 0.76 -3.13
CA ALA A 193 19.18 2.17 -3.35
C ALA A 193 19.13 2.94 -2.02
N ALA A 194 18.12 2.70 -1.18
CA ALA A 194 18.01 3.28 0.15
C ALA A 194 19.17 2.83 1.06
N GLU A 195 19.54 1.54 1.03
CA GLU A 195 20.71 1.01 1.75
C GLU A 195 22.01 1.63 1.26
N PHE A 196 22.17 1.79 -0.06
CA PHE A 196 23.34 2.44 -0.66
C PHE A 196 23.43 3.91 -0.25
N MET A 197 22.33 4.67 -0.33
CA MET A 197 22.25 6.06 0.11
C MET A 197 22.53 6.19 1.62
N ALA A 198 22.02 5.27 2.43
CA ALA A 198 22.31 5.22 3.86
C ALA A 198 23.81 4.96 4.13
N LYS A 199 24.44 4.04 3.40
CA LYS A 199 25.89 3.79 3.50
C LYS A 199 26.71 5.00 3.06
N MET A 200 26.34 5.65 1.97
CA MET A 200 27.00 6.87 1.48
C MET A 200 26.89 8.02 2.49
N GLN A 201 25.70 8.23 3.08
CA GLN A 201 25.53 9.20 4.17
C GLN A 201 26.36 8.83 5.40
N GLN A 202 26.43 7.54 5.75
CA GLN A 202 27.27 7.08 6.86
C GLN A 202 28.76 7.34 6.58
N GLN A 203 29.20 7.15 5.34
CA GLN A 203 30.59 7.38 4.94
C GLN A 203 30.93 8.89 4.91
N GLN A 204 30.00 9.74 4.44
CA GLN A 204 30.12 11.19 4.57
C GLN A 204 30.14 11.65 6.03
N GLN A 205 29.26 11.09 6.88
CA GLN A 205 29.26 11.38 8.32
C GLN A 205 30.55 10.92 8.99
N GLN A 206 31.12 9.76 8.60
CA GLN A 206 32.41 9.29 9.11
C GLN A 206 33.57 10.19 8.66
N GLN A 207 33.56 10.68 7.41
CA GLN A 207 34.53 11.67 6.93
C GLN A 207 34.39 13.01 7.66
N GLN A 208 33.17 13.44 7.98
CA GLN A 208 32.93 14.65 8.78
C GLN A 208 33.28 14.46 10.27
N GLN A 209 33.11 13.25 10.83
CA GLN A 209 33.45 12.91 12.22
C GLN A 209 34.97 12.77 12.45
N GLN A 210 35.77 12.52 11.40
CA GLN A 210 37.24 12.63 11.49
C GLN A 210 37.72 14.10 11.62
N GLN A 211 36.84 15.10 11.45
CA GLN A 211 37.12 16.51 11.72
C GLN A 211 36.29 17.13 12.86
N GLY A 212 35.55 16.35 13.66
CA GLY A 212 34.75 16.93 14.73
C GLY A 212 34.21 15.92 15.74
N SER A 213 34.73 15.99 16.96
CA SER A 213 34.21 15.30 18.13
C SER A 213 32.83 15.84 18.53
N GLY A 214 31.82 14.97 18.67
CA GLY A 214 30.62 15.29 19.48
C GLY A 214 29.29 14.61 19.11
N LYS A 215 28.99 13.51 19.81
CA LYS A 215 27.68 13.03 20.33
C LYS A 215 26.41 12.92 19.43
N LYS A 216 25.92 11.66 19.45
CA LYS A 216 24.52 11.14 19.63
C LYS A 216 23.58 10.94 18.41
N GLU A 217 23.36 9.64 18.21
CA GLU A 217 22.29 8.84 17.60
C GLU A 217 20.87 9.45 17.48
N GLN A 218 20.18 9.13 16.38
CA GLN A 218 19.11 8.10 16.36
C GLN A 218 18.74 7.70 14.92
N GLY A 219 18.82 6.40 14.62
CA GLY A 219 18.43 5.80 13.35
C GLY A 219 17.20 4.91 13.53
N GLY A 220 16.21 5.08 12.66
CA GLY A 220 15.09 4.16 12.48
C GLY A 220 15.31 3.31 11.23
N LYS A 221 15.52 2.00 11.39
CA LYS A 221 15.49 1.03 10.29
C LYS A 221 14.13 0.31 10.24
N GLN A 222 13.48 0.52 9.10
CA GLN A 222 12.58 -0.32 8.30
C GLN A 222 12.05 -1.65 8.87
N GLN A 223 10.79 -1.92 8.56
CA GLN A 223 10.17 -3.25 8.51
C GLN A 223 9.21 -3.35 7.31
N PRO A 224 8.89 -4.57 6.83
CA PRO A 224 8.99 -4.95 5.42
C PRO A 224 7.67 -4.92 4.65
N SER A 225 7.80 -4.73 3.34
CA SER A 225 6.76 -4.85 2.32
C SER A 225 6.22 -6.29 2.23
N ALA A 226 4.90 -6.45 2.42
CA ALA A 226 4.17 -7.71 2.25
C ALA A 226 3.69 -7.89 0.80
N THR A 227 3.83 -9.11 0.28
CA THR A 227 3.19 -9.62 -0.94
C THR A 227 1.75 -10.01 -0.62
N VAL A 228 0.74 -9.64 -1.43
CA VAL A 228 -0.67 -9.93 -1.10
C VAL A 228 -1.25 -11.11 -1.90
N ARG A 229 -1.67 -12.10 -1.11
CA ARG A 229 -2.63 -13.18 -1.35
C ARG A 229 -4.04 -12.65 -1.04
N GLU A 230 -5.09 -13.11 -1.74
CA GLU A 230 -6.48 -12.81 -1.35
C GLU A 230 -6.67 -12.96 0.16
N LEU A 231 -7.05 -11.87 0.82
CA LEU A 231 -7.24 -11.84 2.26
C LEU A 231 -8.63 -12.39 2.58
N SER A 232 -8.68 -13.48 3.34
CA SER A 232 -9.90 -13.94 3.99
C SER A 232 -10.54 -12.82 4.84
N PRO A 233 -11.84 -12.88 5.17
CA PRO A 233 -12.48 -11.90 6.05
C PRO A 233 -11.71 -11.65 7.36
N ALA A 234 -11.12 -12.71 7.95
CA ALA A 234 -10.27 -12.59 9.13
C ALA A 234 -8.98 -11.78 8.85
N GLU A 235 -8.35 -12.00 7.70
CA GLU A 235 -7.17 -11.25 7.28
C GLU A 235 -7.48 -9.78 6.95
N ALA A 236 -8.66 -9.49 6.39
CA ALA A 236 -9.12 -8.13 6.15
C ALA A 236 -9.32 -7.37 7.48
N GLU A 237 -9.96 -7.98 8.48
CA GLU A 237 -10.11 -7.37 9.80
C GLU A 237 -8.75 -7.20 10.52
N LYS A 238 -7.82 -8.15 10.34
CA LYS A 238 -6.44 -7.99 10.82
C LYS A 238 -5.74 -6.81 10.16
N GLU A 239 -5.87 -6.62 8.84
CA GLU A 239 -5.27 -5.47 8.15
C GLU A 239 -5.93 -4.13 8.53
N ALA A 240 -7.24 -4.11 8.77
CA ALA A 240 -7.93 -2.96 9.34
C ALA A 240 -7.40 -2.62 10.75
N GLY A 241 -7.13 -3.64 11.57
CA GLY A 241 -6.46 -3.48 12.86
C GLY A 241 -5.03 -2.92 12.72
N ASN A 242 -4.26 -3.40 11.74
CA ASN A 242 -2.93 -2.87 11.44
C ASN A 242 -2.99 -1.38 11.03
N ALA A 243 -4.00 -1.00 10.24
CA ALA A 243 -4.21 0.40 9.85
C ALA A 243 -4.53 1.29 11.05
N ALA A 244 -5.39 0.83 11.97
CA ALA A 244 -5.70 1.53 13.21
C ALA A 244 -4.46 1.70 14.12
N VAL A 245 -3.58 0.70 14.19
CA VAL A 245 -2.28 0.83 14.88
C VAL A 245 -1.42 1.92 14.25
N ARG A 246 -1.36 2.00 12.92
CA ARG A 246 -0.59 3.05 12.21
C ARG A 246 -1.15 4.45 12.46
N SER A 247 -2.47 4.59 12.64
CA SER A 247 -3.09 5.86 13.01
C SER A 247 -3.04 6.17 14.51
N GLY A 248 -2.47 5.28 15.33
CA GLY A 248 -2.39 5.42 16.79
C GLY A 248 -3.71 5.19 17.53
N ASP A 249 -4.74 4.68 16.85
CA ASP A 249 -6.03 4.35 17.45
C ASP A 249 -6.00 2.91 18.01
N TRP A 250 -5.47 2.78 19.23
CA TRP A 250 -5.31 1.49 19.89
C TRP A 250 -6.64 0.82 20.22
N ALA A 251 -7.70 1.59 20.50
CA ALA A 251 -9.01 1.05 20.83
C ALA A 251 -9.68 0.43 19.59
N ALA A 252 -9.65 1.14 18.46
CA ALA A 252 -10.12 0.60 17.18
C ALA A 252 -9.29 -0.62 16.76
N ALA A 253 -7.97 -0.59 16.96
CA ALA A 253 -7.11 -1.72 16.66
C ALA A 253 -7.53 -2.99 17.42
N VAL A 254 -7.79 -2.88 18.73
CA VAL A 254 -8.28 -4.01 19.54
C VAL A 254 -9.62 -4.53 19.02
N ALA A 255 -10.56 -3.65 18.65
CA ALA A 255 -11.85 -4.07 18.11
C ALA A 255 -11.70 -4.87 16.80
N ARG A 256 -10.88 -4.38 15.88
CA ARG A 256 -10.62 -5.03 14.58
C ARG A 256 -9.90 -6.37 14.72
N TYR A 257 -8.86 -6.46 15.54
CA TYR A 257 -8.22 -7.76 15.79
C TYR A 257 -9.14 -8.73 16.51
N SER A 258 -10.06 -8.24 17.36
CA SER A 258 -11.05 -9.10 18.00
C SER A 258 -12.04 -9.68 16.98
N ALA A 259 -12.49 -8.88 16.00
CA ALA A 259 -13.28 -9.36 14.89
C ALA A 259 -12.52 -10.40 14.05
N ALA A 260 -11.23 -10.16 13.77
CA ALA A 260 -10.37 -11.14 13.10
C ALA A 260 -10.30 -12.48 13.85
N LEU A 261 -10.15 -12.44 15.17
CA LEU A 261 -10.09 -13.63 16.02
C LEU A 261 -11.46 -14.30 16.23
N GLN A 262 -12.57 -13.59 16.06
CA GLN A 262 -13.89 -14.21 16.01
C GLN A 262 -14.07 -15.02 14.72
N LEU A 263 -13.59 -14.48 13.60
CA LEU A 263 -13.66 -15.13 12.29
C LEU A 263 -12.66 -16.29 12.18
N GLN A 264 -11.47 -16.11 12.76
CA GLN A 264 -10.40 -17.11 12.78
C GLN A 264 -9.71 -17.15 14.17
N PRO A 265 -10.21 -17.99 15.10
CA PRO A 265 -9.72 -18.04 16.49
C PRO A 265 -8.26 -18.47 16.65
N ASP A 266 -7.70 -19.16 15.66
CA ASP A 266 -6.32 -19.65 15.67
C ASP A 266 -5.32 -18.71 15.01
N MET A 267 -5.73 -17.49 14.64
CA MET A 267 -4.89 -16.52 13.95
C MET A 267 -3.87 -15.86 14.89
N THR A 268 -2.74 -16.55 15.11
CA THR A 268 -1.65 -16.11 16.01
C THR A 268 -1.14 -14.70 15.70
N SER A 269 -1.09 -14.31 14.42
CA SER A 269 -0.67 -12.96 14.00
C SER A 269 -1.61 -11.86 14.50
N ALA A 270 -2.93 -12.08 14.48
CA ALA A 270 -3.93 -11.13 14.99
C ALA A 270 -3.89 -11.06 16.53
N ALA A 271 -3.76 -12.20 17.22
CA ALA A 271 -3.61 -12.24 18.68
C ALA A 271 -2.33 -11.56 19.16
N ASN A 272 -1.21 -11.80 18.48
CA ASN A 272 0.06 -11.15 18.82
C ASN A 272 -0.07 -9.62 18.68
N ASN A 273 -0.68 -9.14 17.59
CA ASN A 273 -0.89 -7.70 17.37
C ASN A 273 -1.93 -7.07 18.30
N ARG A 274 -2.97 -7.82 18.68
CA ARG A 274 -3.94 -7.39 19.69
C ARG A 274 -3.28 -7.24 21.05
N ALA A 275 -2.40 -8.17 21.45
CA ALA A 275 -1.63 -8.08 22.69
C ALA A 275 -0.80 -6.78 22.77
N LEU A 276 -0.18 -6.36 21.66
CA LEU A 276 0.51 -5.08 21.59
C LEU A 276 -0.44 -3.90 21.83
N ALA A 277 -1.58 -3.87 21.16
CA ALA A 277 -2.56 -2.79 21.33
C ALA A 277 -3.14 -2.77 22.75
N LEU A 278 -3.39 -3.93 23.36
CA LEU A 278 -3.83 -4.08 24.74
C LEU A 278 -2.79 -3.56 25.74
N LEU A 279 -1.49 -3.83 25.52
CA LEU A 279 -0.41 -3.26 26.34
C LEU A 279 -0.40 -1.73 26.30
N ARG A 280 -0.64 -1.13 25.12
CA ARG A 280 -0.72 0.33 24.96
C ARG A 280 -1.93 0.94 25.66
N LEU A 281 -3.00 0.16 25.84
CA LEU A 281 -4.20 0.54 26.58
C LEU A 281 -4.13 0.18 28.09
N GLY A 282 -3.04 -0.41 28.58
CA GLY A 282 -2.93 -0.84 29.98
C GLY A 282 -3.71 -2.12 30.32
N ARG A 283 -4.24 -2.84 29.32
CA ARG A 283 -5.04 -4.06 29.48
C ARG A 283 -4.12 -5.30 29.56
N HIS A 284 -3.30 -5.35 30.59
CA HIS A 284 -2.17 -6.29 30.69
C HIS A 284 -2.58 -7.76 30.82
N ALA A 285 -3.64 -8.07 31.56
CA ALA A 285 -4.09 -9.46 31.75
C ALA A 285 -4.57 -10.09 30.43
N GLU A 286 -5.30 -9.33 29.62
CA GLU A 286 -5.76 -9.77 28.29
C GLU A 286 -4.60 -9.90 27.31
N ALA A 287 -3.61 -8.99 27.39
CA ALA A 287 -2.40 -9.10 26.59
C ALA A 287 -1.60 -10.37 26.92
N GLU A 288 -1.47 -10.73 28.20
CA GLU A 288 -0.83 -11.98 28.59
C GLU A 288 -1.59 -13.20 28.05
N GLN A 289 -2.92 -13.21 28.12
CA GLN A 289 -3.74 -14.29 27.60
C GLN A 289 -3.52 -14.48 26.08
N ASP A 290 -3.53 -13.39 25.32
CA ASP A 290 -3.25 -13.43 23.88
C ASP A 290 -1.84 -13.93 23.58
N CYS A 291 -0.83 -13.48 24.33
CA CYS A 291 0.53 -13.99 24.18
C CYS A 291 0.64 -15.47 24.56
N GLY A 292 -0.08 -15.92 25.59
CA GLY A 292 -0.14 -17.32 25.98
C GLY A 292 -0.72 -18.20 24.87
N MET A 293 -1.79 -17.74 24.20
CA MET A 293 -2.38 -18.46 23.07
C MET A 293 -1.41 -18.54 21.88
N VAL A 294 -0.69 -17.46 21.59
CA VAL A 294 0.36 -17.47 20.55
C VAL A 294 1.47 -18.45 20.91
N LEU A 295 1.98 -18.42 22.15
CA LEU A 295 3.09 -19.27 22.59
C LEU A 295 2.71 -20.73 22.73
N PHE A 296 1.44 -21.05 22.97
CA PHE A 296 0.95 -22.43 22.92
C PHE A 296 1.13 -23.04 21.52
N ARG A 297 0.95 -22.24 20.46
CA ARG A 297 1.08 -22.68 19.06
C ARG A 297 2.49 -22.49 18.51
N GLU A 298 3.15 -21.41 18.93
CA GLU A 298 4.47 -20.98 18.49
C GLU A 298 5.37 -20.74 19.71
N PRO A 299 5.88 -21.79 20.38
CA PRO A 299 6.64 -21.65 21.63
C PRO A 299 7.90 -20.77 21.53
N GLY A 300 8.47 -20.66 20.32
CA GLY A 300 9.64 -19.84 20.03
C GLY A 300 9.34 -18.42 19.54
N ASN A 301 8.08 -17.94 19.62
CA ASN A 301 7.73 -16.60 19.14
C ASN A 301 8.31 -15.51 20.05
N VAL A 302 9.47 -14.96 19.66
CA VAL A 302 10.21 -13.92 20.40
C VAL A 302 9.33 -12.69 20.70
N LYS A 303 8.50 -12.24 19.75
CA LYS A 303 7.61 -11.08 19.96
C LYS A 303 6.57 -11.35 21.04
N ALA A 304 5.99 -12.55 21.05
CA ALA A 304 5.01 -12.94 22.05
C ALA A 304 5.67 -13.10 23.44
N LEU A 305 6.89 -13.66 23.52
CA LEU A 305 7.65 -13.73 24.78
C LEU A 305 7.95 -12.33 25.33
N LEU A 306 8.45 -11.40 24.50
CA LEU A 306 8.73 -10.03 24.92
C LEU A 306 7.46 -9.30 25.40
N ARG A 307 6.36 -9.43 24.65
CA ARG A 307 5.07 -8.82 25.00
C ARG A 307 4.48 -9.43 26.28
N ARG A 308 4.60 -10.75 26.48
CA ARG A 308 4.17 -11.42 27.71
C ARG A 308 5.02 -11.03 28.91
N ALA A 309 6.33 -10.91 28.74
CA ALA A 309 7.23 -10.40 29.79
C ALA A 309 6.84 -8.97 30.20
N ALA A 310 6.54 -8.09 29.24
CA ALA A 310 6.07 -6.75 29.51
C ALA A 310 4.72 -6.74 30.26
N ALA A 311 3.77 -7.59 29.85
CA ALA A 311 2.49 -7.75 30.52
C ALA A 311 2.66 -8.27 31.97
N ARG A 312 3.44 -9.32 32.17
CA ARG A 312 3.71 -9.94 33.47
C ARG A 312 4.42 -8.99 34.43
N ARG A 313 5.42 -8.26 33.94
CA ARG A 313 6.06 -7.17 34.70
C ARG A 313 5.03 -6.12 35.14
N ALA A 314 4.17 -5.66 34.23
CA ALA A 314 3.13 -4.69 34.56
C ALA A 314 2.07 -5.23 35.53
N LEU A 315 1.89 -6.56 35.56
CA LEU A 315 1.03 -7.28 36.51
C LEU A 315 1.74 -7.65 37.81
N GLY A 316 2.99 -7.19 38.03
CA GLY A 316 3.73 -7.43 39.27
C GLY A 316 4.32 -8.84 39.40
N ARG A 317 4.60 -9.52 38.29
CA ARG A 317 5.18 -10.88 38.25
C ARG A 317 6.54 -10.88 37.54
N PRO A 318 7.58 -10.29 38.17
CA PRO A 318 8.89 -10.09 37.55
C PRO A 318 9.64 -11.40 37.29
N GLU A 319 9.46 -12.44 38.10
CA GLU A 319 10.09 -13.75 37.93
C GLU A 319 9.64 -14.42 36.63
N GLU A 320 8.32 -14.50 36.41
CA GLU A 320 7.74 -15.04 35.18
C GLU A 320 8.11 -14.20 33.95
N ALA A 321 8.24 -12.88 34.11
CA ALA A 321 8.73 -12.01 33.05
C ALA A 321 10.21 -12.28 32.72
N ALA A 322 11.04 -12.52 33.74
CA ALA A 322 12.44 -12.86 33.56
C ALA A 322 12.63 -14.23 32.89
N GLU A 323 11.77 -15.21 33.17
CA GLU A 323 11.75 -16.49 32.45
C GLU A 323 11.51 -16.29 30.96
N ASP A 324 10.50 -15.50 30.59
CA ASP A 324 10.21 -15.17 29.18
C ASP A 324 11.40 -14.45 28.51
N LEU A 325 12.05 -13.52 29.19
CA LEU A 325 13.21 -12.79 28.67
C LEU A 325 14.45 -13.68 28.53
N ARG A 326 14.69 -14.59 29.47
CA ARG A 326 15.77 -15.60 29.36
C ARG A 326 15.51 -16.57 28.21
N ALA A 327 14.25 -16.94 27.98
CA ALA A 327 13.87 -17.74 26.82
C ALA A 327 14.16 -16.97 25.51
N VAL A 328 13.86 -15.67 25.44
CA VAL A 328 14.26 -14.83 24.30
C VAL A 328 15.78 -14.82 24.11
N LEU A 329 16.57 -14.66 25.17
CA LEU A 329 18.04 -14.64 25.07
C LEU A 329 18.64 -16.01 24.72
N SER A 330 17.95 -17.10 25.04
CA SER A 330 18.35 -18.44 24.59
C SER A 330 18.11 -18.63 23.09
N LEU A 331 17.05 -18.03 22.54
CA LEU A 331 16.74 -18.06 21.10
C LEU A 331 17.57 -17.05 20.31
N GLU A 332 17.76 -15.84 20.86
CA GLU A 332 18.47 -14.73 20.26
C GLU A 332 19.46 -14.12 21.28
N PRO A 333 20.69 -14.68 21.41
CA PRO A 333 21.67 -14.24 22.42
C PRO A 333 22.12 -12.78 22.32
N HIS A 334 21.89 -12.15 21.16
CA HIS A 334 22.23 -10.74 20.90
C HIS A 334 21.02 -9.80 20.92
N ASN A 335 19.87 -10.26 21.41
CA ASN A 335 18.67 -9.43 21.51
C ASN A 335 18.84 -8.36 22.61
N LYS A 336 19.13 -7.13 22.17
CA LYS A 336 19.41 -6.00 23.06
C LYS A 336 18.22 -5.61 23.92
N GLU A 337 17.00 -5.75 23.39
CA GLU A 337 15.77 -5.41 24.12
C GLU A 337 15.58 -6.38 25.29
N ALA A 338 15.68 -7.69 25.04
CA ALA A 338 15.55 -8.70 26.07
C ALA A 338 16.62 -8.56 27.16
N ALA A 339 17.88 -8.33 26.77
CA ALA A 339 18.97 -8.10 27.72
C ALA A 339 18.74 -6.84 28.57
N ALA A 340 18.28 -5.75 27.96
CA ALA A 340 17.99 -4.51 28.65
C ALA A 340 16.80 -4.64 29.60
N GLU A 341 15.71 -5.28 29.16
CA GLU A 341 14.54 -5.52 30.02
C GLU A 341 14.86 -6.48 31.17
N LEU A 342 15.66 -7.53 30.93
CA LEU A 342 16.08 -8.44 31.99
C LEU A 342 16.97 -7.74 33.02
N ALA A 343 17.88 -6.87 32.58
CA ALA A 343 18.68 -6.05 33.48
C ALA A 343 17.83 -5.09 34.32
N LYS A 344 16.73 -4.56 33.76
CA LYS A 344 15.76 -3.74 34.52
C LYS A 344 14.98 -4.54 35.55
N LEU A 345 14.81 -5.85 35.34
CA LEU A 345 14.16 -6.76 36.29
C LEU A 345 15.11 -7.28 37.37
N ALA A 346 16.44 -7.25 37.17
CA ALA A 346 17.41 -7.75 38.14
C ALA A 346 17.27 -7.20 39.58
N PRO A 347 16.82 -5.94 39.82
CA PRO A 347 16.55 -5.45 41.18
C PRO A 347 15.24 -5.98 41.81
N GLN A 348 14.41 -6.68 41.04
CA GLN A 348 13.06 -7.16 41.40
C GLN A 348 12.98 -8.69 41.47
N LEU A 349 14.09 -9.40 41.19
CA LEU A 349 14.27 -10.85 41.26
C LEU A 349 15.17 -11.17 42.46
#